data_AF-A0A7V5EWT1-F1
#
_entry.id   AF-A0A7V5EWT1-F1
#
_cell.length_a   1.000
_cell.length_b   1.000
_cell.length_c   1.000
_cell.angle_alpha   90.00
_cell.angle_beta   90.00
_cell.angle_gamma   90.00
#
_symmetry.space_group_name_H-M   'P 1'
#
loop_
_entity.id
_entity.type
_entity.pdbx_description
1 polymer ?
#
loop_
_entity_poly.entity_id
_entity_poly.type
_entity_poly.pdbx_seq_one_letter_code
_entity_poly.pdbx_strand_id
1 'polypeptide(L)'
;KAAGARVLEMPINTGVGGALRAGFRYAVEHGYRRVVQVDADLQHPPEAIPTLLEPLDAGAELVIGSRFADGYEVGFPRRLAMRILAGIVRLRTGAVLDDVTSGFRGIAEPLLSRFAYRFPADYLGDTVEAILIAHAAGASIRQVPVPMAPRRAGEATPPLRAGAHLARLFVALVAGKPTEMAR
;
A
#
# COMPACT_ATOMS: atom_id res chain seq x y z
N LYS A 1 -19.48 10.99 -7.46
CA LYS A 1 -20.64 11.91 -7.35
C LYS A 1 -21.80 11.43 -8.23
N ALA A 2 -21.72 11.49 -9.56
CA ALA A 2 -22.82 11.04 -10.44
C ALA A 2 -23.14 9.53 -10.34
N ALA A 3 -22.13 8.68 -10.13
CA ALA A 3 -22.29 7.24 -9.94
C ALA A 3 -22.53 6.82 -8.46
N GLY A 4 -23.01 7.73 -7.61
CA GLY A 4 -23.32 7.43 -6.19
C GLY A 4 -22.13 7.38 -5.21
N ALA A 5 -20.89 7.41 -5.71
CA ALA A 5 -19.71 7.47 -4.83
C ALA A 5 -19.60 8.81 -4.07
N ARG A 6 -19.27 8.73 -2.77
CA ARG A 6 -18.79 9.86 -1.98
C ARG A 6 -17.37 10.21 -2.44
N VAL A 7 -17.12 11.49 -2.71
CA VAL A 7 -15.86 11.97 -3.28
C VAL A 7 -15.28 13.03 -2.37
N LEU A 8 -14.02 12.85 -1.97
CA LEU A 8 -13.22 13.85 -1.28
C LEU A 8 -12.38 14.59 -2.32
N GLU A 9 -12.58 15.89 -2.44
CA GLU A 9 -11.78 16.76 -3.31
C GLU A 9 -10.74 17.50 -2.47
N MET A 10 -9.47 17.29 -2.80
CA MET A 10 -8.37 17.96 -2.11
C MET A 10 -8.14 19.35 -2.73
N PRO A 11 -8.02 20.42 -1.92
CA PRO A 11 -7.82 21.77 -2.44
C PRO A 11 -6.45 21.96 -3.12
N ILE A 12 -5.49 21.09 -2.80
CA ILE A 12 -4.15 21.04 -3.40
C ILE A 12 -3.78 19.58 -3.66
N ASN A 13 -2.89 19.35 -4.64
CA ASN A 13 -2.36 18.01 -4.90
C ASN A 13 -1.37 17.60 -3.79
N THR A 14 -1.77 16.65 -2.95
CA THR A 14 -0.95 16.12 -1.84
C THR A 14 -0.29 14.77 -2.16
N GLY A 15 -0.31 14.35 -3.43
CA GLY A 15 0.11 13.01 -3.83
C GLY A 15 -0.80 11.89 -3.31
N VAL A 16 -0.45 10.65 -3.67
CA VAL A 16 -1.19 9.43 -3.31
C VAL A 16 -1.31 9.28 -1.80
N GLY A 17 -0.22 9.42 -1.05
CA GLY A 17 -0.23 9.25 0.40
C GLY A 17 -1.14 10.24 1.13
N GLY A 18 -1.14 11.51 0.69
CA GLY A 18 -2.05 12.52 1.24
C GLY A 18 -3.52 12.25 0.92
N ALA A 19 -3.83 11.77 -0.29
CA ALA A 19 -5.19 11.39 -0.69
C ALA A 19 -5.69 10.17 0.09
N LEU A 20 -4.85 9.14 0.25
CA LEU A 20 -5.16 7.94 1.04
C LEU A 20 -5.39 8.30 2.51
N ARG A 21 -4.52 9.14 3.09
CA ARG A 21 -4.69 9.62 4.47
C ARG A 21 -6.02 10.34 4.66
N ALA A 22 -6.45 11.17 3.69
CA ALA A 22 -7.77 11.82 3.74
C ALA A 22 -8.90 10.78 3.72
N GLY A 23 -8.82 9.74 2.88
CA GLY A 23 -9.77 8.63 2.86
C GLY A 23 -9.80 7.83 4.16
N PHE A 24 -8.65 7.58 4.78
CA PHE A 24 -8.56 6.89 6.07
C PHE A 24 -9.14 7.72 7.21
N ARG A 25 -8.84 9.02 7.27
CA ARG A 25 -9.44 9.95 8.25
C ARG A 25 -10.95 9.96 8.14
N TYR A 26 -11.44 10.10 6.92
CA TYR A 26 -12.85 10.02 6.64
C TYR A 26 -13.45 8.72 7.18
N ALA A 27 -12.82 7.58 6.91
CA ALA A 27 -13.32 6.28 7.33
C ALA A 27 -13.44 6.20 8.86
N VAL A 28 -12.41 6.65 9.56
CA VAL A 28 -12.39 6.72 11.04
C VAL A 28 -13.46 7.66 11.57
N GLU A 29 -13.57 8.88 11.03
CA GLU A 29 -14.55 9.90 11.44
C GLU A 29 -16.01 9.45 11.23
N HIS A 30 -16.25 8.46 10.37
CA HIS A 30 -17.58 7.90 10.09
C HIS A 30 -17.80 6.50 10.68
N GLY A 31 -16.89 6.01 11.54
CA GLY A 31 -17.04 4.74 12.25
C GLY A 31 -16.85 3.49 11.38
N TYR A 32 -16.17 3.60 10.24
CA TYR A 32 -15.78 2.43 9.46
C TYR A 32 -14.62 1.70 10.15
N ARG A 33 -14.76 0.40 10.35
CA ARG A 33 -13.78 -0.44 11.07
C ARG A 33 -12.69 -1.03 10.19
N ARG A 34 -12.90 -1.00 8.88
CA ARG A 34 -11.97 -1.49 7.86
C ARG A 34 -12.21 -0.80 6.54
N VAL A 35 -11.15 -0.74 5.72
CA VAL A 35 -11.16 -0.17 4.38
C VAL A 35 -10.38 -1.06 3.43
N VAL A 36 -10.69 -0.95 2.14
CA VAL A 36 -9.88 -1.53 1.07
C VAL A 36 -9.38 -0.40 0.18
N GLN A 37 -8.08 -0.33 -0.01
CA GLN A 37 -7.40 0.53 -0.95
C GLN A 37 -7.29 -0.20 -2.30
N VAL A 38 -7.68 0.48 -3.38
CA VAL A 38 -7.60 -0.02 -4.74
C VAL A 38 -7.33 1.13 -5.71
N ASP A 39 -6.51 0.85 -6.74
CA ASP A 39 -6.20 1.82 -7.80
C ASP A 39 -7.36 1.92 -8.79
N ALA A 40 -7.58 3.12 -9.34
CA ALA A 40 -8.68 3.40 -10.27
C ALA A 40 -8.40 2.96 -11.73
N ASP A 41 -7.29 2.26 -12.00
CA ASP A 41 -6.87 1.85 -13.35
C ASP A 41 -7.37 0.45 -13.75
N LEU A 42 -8.14 -0.20 -12.87
CA LEU A 42 -8.73 -1.54 -13.02
C LEU A 42 -7.69 -2.66 -13.21
N GLN A 43 -6.43 -2.42 -12.85
CA GLN A 43 -5.45 -3.50 -12.83
C GLN A 43 -5.76 -4.51 -11.72
N HIS A 44 -6.27 -4.05 -10.58
CA HIS A 44 -6.85 -4.92 -9.57
C HIS A 44 -8.37 -4.97 -9.75
N PRO A 45 -8.95 -6.13 -10.13
CA PRO A 45 -10.38 -6.25 -10.31
C PRO A 45 -11.10 -6.08 -8.95
N PRO A 46 -12.17 -5.27 -8.86
CA PRO A 46 -12.97 -5.14 -7.63
C PRO A 46 -13.52 -6.48 -7.11
N GLU A 47 -13.68 -7.46 -7.99
CA GLU A 47 -14.08 -8.83 -7.67
C GLU A 47 -13.09 -9.56 -6.75
N ALA A 48 -11.84 -9.07 -6.66
CA ALA A 48 -10.82 -9.61 -5.75
C ALA A 48 -10.88 -8.99 -4.34
N ILE A 49 -11.74 -7.99 -4.09
CA ILE A 49 -11.90 -7.36 -2.77
C ILE A 49 -12.23 -8.38 -1.66
N PRO A 50 -13.16 -9.35 -1.86
CA PRO A 50 -13.47 -10.35 -0.84
C PRO A 50 -12.25 -11.13 -0.34
N THR A 51 -11.25 -11.39 -1.20
CA THR A 51 -10.00 -12.09 -0.83
C THR A 51 -9.19 -11.33 0.23
N LEU A 52 -9.33 -10.00 0.28
CA LEU A 52 -8.69 -9.17 1.31
C LEU A 52 -9.52 -9.12 2.59
N LEU A 53 -10.85 -9.26 2.49
CA LEU A 53 -11.74 -9.16 3.64
C LEU A 53 -11.66 -10.38 4.55
N GLU A 54 -11.51 -11.59 4.00
CA GLU A 54 -11.45 -12.82 4.80
C GLU A 54 -10.32 -12.80 5.85
N PRO A 55 -9.06 -12.46 5.54
CA PRO A 55 -8.03 -12.36 6.58
C PRO A 55 -8.25 -11.20 7.55
N LEU A 56 -8.89 -10.10 7.11
CA LEU A 56 -9.27 -9.01 8.03
C LEU A 56 -10.31 -9.49 9.03
N ASP A 57 -11.31 -10.27 8.59
CA ASP A 57 -12.31 -10.87 9.47
C ASP A 57 -11.68 -11.90 10.43
N ALA A 58 -10.58 -12.54 10.02
CA ALA A 58 -9.77 -13.41 10.86
C ALA A 58 -8.81 -12.65 11.81
N GLY A 59 -8.85 -11.32 11.85
CA GLY A 59 -8.07 -10.49 12.76
C GLY A 59 -6.73 -9.98 12.22
N ALA A 60 -6.48 -10.07 10.91
CA ALA A 60 -5.39 -9.30 10.31
C ALA A 60 -5.70 -7.81 10.32
N GLU A 61 -4.69 -6.98 10.51
CA GLU A 61 -4.82 -5.52 10.52
C GLU A 61 -4.35 -4.89 9.20
N LEU A 62 -3.42 -5.56 8.51
CA LEU A 62 -2.97 -5.23 7.17
C LEU A 62 -2.98 -6.49 6.30
N VAL A 63 -3.70 -6.44 5.18
CA VAL A 63 -3.71 -7.51 4.17
C VAL A 63 -3.22 -6.95 2.85
N ILE A 64 -2.18 -7.54 2.29
CA ILE A 64 -1.59 -7.14 1.02
C ILE A 64 -2.05 -8.11 -0.07
N GLY A 65 -2.71 -7.61 -1.10
CA GLY A 65 -3.00 -8.39 -2.31
C GLY A 65 -1.75 -8.46 -3.18
N SER A 66 -1.11 -9.63 -3.25
CA SER A 66 0.07 -9.86 -4.08
C SER A 66 -0.32 -10.18 -5.52
N ARG A 67 0.26 -9.42 -6.47
CA ARG A 67 0.01 -9.61 -7.91
C ARG A 67 0.61 -10.90 -8.47
N PHE A 68 1.45 -11.60 -7.72
CA PHE A 68 2.22 -12.75 -8.22
C PHE A 68 1.48 -14.09 -8.17
N ALA A 69 0.21 -14.07 -7.76
CA ALA A 69 -0.68 -15.23 -7.72
C ALA A 69 -0.72 -16.04 -9.03
N ASP A 70 -0.93 -15.34 -10.15
CA ASP A 70 -1.26 -15.93 -11.45
C ASP A 70 -0.14 -15.79 -12.47
N GLY A 71 1.12 -15.79 -12.01
CA GLY A 71 2.27 -15.68 -12.90
C GLY A 71 2.45 -14.31 -13.54
N TYR A 72 1.89 -13.25 -12.94
CA TYR A 72 2.06 -11.87 -13.42
C TYR A 72 3.54 -11.52 -13.57
N GLU A 73 3.96 -11.22 -14.79
CA GLU A 73 5.35 -10.92 -15.08
C GLU A 73 5.64 -9.42 -15.01
N VAL A 74 6.68 -9.10 -14.24
CA VAL A 74 7.32 -7.79 -14.26
C VAL A 74 8.66 -7.89 -14.99
N GLY A 75 8.96 -6.89 -15.81
CA GLY A 75 10.23 -6.78 -16.52
C GLY A 75 11.43 -6.79 -15.55
N PHE A 76 12.58 -7.27 -16.04
CA PHE A 76 13.76 -7.56 -15.22
C PHE A 76 14.19 -6.41 -14.27
N PRO A 77 14.31 -5.14 -14.71
CA PRO A 77 14.75 -4.06 -13.81
C PRO A 77 13.76 -3.83 -12.66
N ARG A 78 12.46 -3.87 -12.96
CA ARG A 78 11.40 -3.73 -11.96
C ARG A 78 11.40 -4.92 -10.99
N ARG A 79 11.57 -6.13 -11.50
CA ARG A 79 11.67 -7.35 -10.70
C ARG A 79 12.82 -7.28 -9.71
N LEU A 80 13.99 -6.82 -10.15
CA LEU A 80 15.16 -6.65 -9.29
C LEU A 80 14.90 -5.63 -8.18
N ALA A 81 14.35 -4.46 -8.52
CA ALA A 81 13.98 -3.44 -7.53
C ALA A 81 12.99 -3.97 -6.48
N MET A 82 11.95 -4.68 -6.92
CA MET A 82 10.96 -5.29 -6.01
C MET A 82 11.61 -6.32 -5.06
N ARG A 83 12.53 -7.16 -5.57
CA ARG A 83 13.27 -8.13 -4.74
C ARG A 83 14.15 -7.44 -3.69
N ILE A 84 14.82 -6.34 -4.06
CA ILE A 84 15.65 -5.57 -3.12
C ILE A 84 14.75 -4.98 -2.01
N LEU A 85 13.63 -4.35 -2.37
CA LEU A 85 12.68 -3.79 -1.40
C LEU A 85 12.10 -4.88 -0.48
N ALA A 86 11.71 -6.03 -1.04
CA ALA A 86 11.22 -7.16 -0.26
C ALA A 86 12.29 -7.67 0.72
N GLY A 87 13.55 -7.75 0.29
CA GLY A 87 14.68 -8.08 1.16
C GLY A 87 14.87 -7.10 2.32
N ILE A 88 14.73 -5.80 2.07
CA ILE A 88 14.81 -4.76 3.12
C ILE A 88 13.66 -4.91 4.12
N VAL A 89 12.42 -5.08 3.63
CA VAL A 89 11.25 -5.30 4.50
C VAL A 89 11.43 -6.55 5.34
N ARG A 90 11.88 -7.66 4.74
CA ARG A 90 12.15 -8.91 5.47
C ARG A 90 13.23 -8.72 6.53
N LEU A 91 14.31 -8.00 6.23
CA LEU A 91 15.36 -7.71 7.20
C LEU A 91 14.86 -6.87 8.39
N ARG A 92 13.98 -5.89 8.12
CA ARG A 92 13.47 -4.95 9.13
C ARG A 92 12.31 -5.50 9.96
N THR A 93 11.52 -6.42 9.40
CA THR A 93 10.24 -6.88 9.99
C THR A 93 10.19 -8.37 10.29
N GLY A 94 11.09 -9.17 9.71
CA GLY A 94 11.01 -10.63 9.70
C GLY A 94 9.92 -11.19 8.78
N ALA A 95 9.03 -10.36 8.23
CA ALA A 95 7.92 -10.80 7.39
C ALA A 95 8.42 -11.28 6.01
N VAL A 96 7.87 -12.39 5.55
CA VAL A 96 8.11 -12.91 4.19
C VAL A 96 6.97 -12.43 3.30
N LEU A 97 7.23 -11.34 2.58
CA LEU A 97 6.30 -10.69 1.64
C LEU A 97 6.96 -10.65 0.27
N ASP A 98 6.24 -11.06 -0.77
CA ASP A 98 6.76 -11.07 -2.15
C ASP A 98 6.37 -9.80 -2.94
N ASP A 99 5.30 -9.10 -2.54
CA ASP A 99 4.83 -7.88 -3.20
C ASP A 99 4.65 -6.72 -2.21
N VAL A 100 5.78 -6.21 -1.71
CA VAL A 100 5.84 -5.04 -0.83
C VAL A 100 5.47 -3.72 -1.51
N THR A 101 5.18 -3.75 -2.81
CA THR A 101 4.83 -2.59 -3.64
C THR A 101 3.38 -2.60 -4.13
N SER A 102 2.56 -3.55 -3.67
CA SER A 102 1.14 -3.57 -4.00
C SER A 102 0.40 -2.44 -3.33
N GLY A 103 -0.41 -1.72 -4.11
CA GLY A 103 -1.38 -0.73 -3.64
C GLY A 103 -2.74 -1.35 -3.29
N PHE A 104 -2.96 -2.64 -3.59
CA PHE A 104 -4.21 -3.32 -3.25
C PHE A 104 -4.14 -3.89 -1.84
N ARG A 105 -4.82 -3.22 -0.90
CA ARG A 105 -4.63 -3.45 0.53
C ARG A 105 -5.92 -3.41 1.32
N GLY A 106 -6.09 -4.36 2.23
CA GLY A 106 -7.10 -4.32 3.28
C GLY A 106 -6.47 -3.77 4.55
N ILE A 107 -7.14 -2.84 5.23
CA ILE A 107 -6.67 -2.22 6.48
C ILE A 107 -7.82 -2.22 7.47
N ALA A 108 -7.61 -2.77 8.68
CA ALA A 108 -8.58 -2.78 9.76
C ALA A 108 -8.11 -1.99 10.98
N GLU A 109 -9.03 -1.68 11.89
CA GLU A 109 -8.70 -1.18 13.23
C GLU A 109 -7.82 -2.18 14.01
N PRO A 110 -6.92 -1.71 14.89
CA PRO A 110 -6.59 -0.31 15.18
C PRO A 110 -5.63 0.36 14.17
N LEU A 111 -5.06 -0.39 13.21
CA LEU A 111 -4.11 0.16 12.24
C LEU A 111 -4.71 1.27 11.36
N LEU A 112 -5.97 1.13 10.96
CA LEU A 112 -6.70 2.16 10.20
C LEU A 112 -6.63 3.54 10.88
N SER A 113 -6.87 3.58 12.19
CA SER A 113 -6.80 4.80 13.00
C SER A 113 -5.40 5.39 13.04
N ARG A 114 -4.36 4.55 13.05
CA ARG A 114 -2.97 5.02 12.97
C ARG A 114 -2.67 5.62 11.59
N PHE A 115 -3.07 4.96 10.52
CA PHE A 115 -2.86 5.43 9.15
C PHE A 115 -3.63 6.73 8.86
N ALA A 116 -4.80 6.95 9.46
CA ALA A 116 -5.50 8.23 9.36
C ALA A 116 -4.61 9.45 9.73
N TYR A 117 -3.63 9.30 10.62
CA TYR A 117 -2.74 10.40 11.02
C TYR A 117 -1.31 10.24 10.51
N ARG A 118 -0.84 9.00 10.37
CA ARG A 118 0.58 8.68 10.17
C ARG A 118 0.91 8.06 8.82
N PHE A 119 -0.07 7.91 7.92
CA PHE A 119 0.20 7.29 6.64
C PHE A 119 1.24 8.12 5.84
N PRO A 120 2.26 7.47 5.26
CA PRO A 120 3.31 8.17 4.52
C PRO A 120 2.75 8.95 3.35
N ALA A 121 3.30 10.15 3.12
CA ALA A 121 2.86 11.03 2.03
C ALA A 121 3.69 10.86 0.74
N ASP A 122 4.89 10.28 0.84
CA ASP A 122 5.85 10.17 -0.25
C ASP A 122 5.59 8.95 -1.16
N TYR A 123 6.05 9.02 -2.42
CA TYR A 123 5.92 7.95 -3.42
C TYR A 123 6.59 6.65 -2.96
N LEU A 124 5.89 5.51 -3.10
CA LEU A 124 6.22 4.19 -2.53
C LEU A 124 6.27 4.15 -0.99
N GLY A 125 6.10 5.29 -0.31
CA GLY A 125 5.86 5.33 1.13
C GLY A 125 4.49 4.70 1.45
N ASP A 126 3.50 4.95 0.60
CA ASP A 126 2.17 4.34 0.66
C ASP A 126 2.21 2.80 0.58
N THR A 127 3.32 2.23 0.08
CA THR A 127 3.52 0.79 0.03
C THR A 127 4.52 0.26 1.06
N VAL A 128 5.81 0.56 0.90
CA VAL A 128 6.89 -0.06 1.68
C VAL A 128 6.94 0.51 3.09
N GLU A 129 6.91 1.84 3.22
CA GLU A 129 6.97 2.51 4.51
C GLU A 129 5.70 2.24 5.35
N ALA A 130 4.54 2.16 4.71
CA ALA A 130 3.30 1.75 5.37
C ALA A 130 3.41 0.34 6.01
N ILE A 131 4.12 -0.61 5.37
CA ILE A 131 4.39 -1.94 5.97
C ILE A 131 5.29 -1.80 7.20
N LEU A 132 6.32 -0.96 7.13
CA LEU A 132 7.24 -0.73 8.26
C LEU A 132 6.52 -0.05 9.44
N ILE A 133 5.66 0.93 9.17
CA ILE A 133 4.83 1.59 10.20
C ILE A 133 3.84 0.58 10.81
N ALA A 134 3.19 -0.26 10.01
CA ALA A 134 2.31 -1.30 10.50
C ALA A 134 3.07 -2.28 11.40
N HIS A 135 4.25 -2.74 10.98
CA HIS A 135 5.08 -3.62 11.78
C HIS A 135 5.52 -2.96 13.10
N ALA A 136 5.97 -1.70 13.05
CA ALA A 136 6.37 -0.96 14.25
C ALA A 136 5.20 -0.72 15.22
N ALA A 137 3.96 -0.69 14.70
CA ALA A 137 2.75 -0.64 15.51
C ALA A 137 2.35 -2.00 16.11
N GLY A 138 3.08 -3.07 15.82
CA GLY A 138 2.77 -4.43 16.23
C GLY A 138 1.64 -5.09 15.44
N ALA A 139 1.32 -4.56 14.26
CA ALA A 139 0.14 -4.97 13.52
C ALA A 139 0.28 -6.39 12.94
N SER A 140 -0.83 -7.14 12.89
CA SER A 140 -0.92 -8.41 12.19
C SER A 140 -0.94 -8.19 10.67
N ILE A 141 0.15 -8.56 9.98
CA ILE A 141 0.31 -8.38 8.52
C ILE A 141 0.17 -9.74 7.81
N ARG A 142 -0.71 -9.79 6.81
CA ARG A 142 -0.90 -10.93 5.92
C ARG A 142 -0.73 -10.52 4.46
N GLN A 143 -0.43 -11.50 3.63
CA GLN A 143 -0.41 -11.36 2.19
C GLN A 143 -1.25 -12.45 1.58
N VAL A 144 -2.07 -12.11 0.58
CA VAL A 144 -2.92 -13.04 -0.16
C VAL A 144 -2.69 -12.89 -1.66
N PRO A 145 -2.74 -13.99 -2.43
CA PRO A 145 -2.67 -13.93 -3.88
C PRO A 145 -3.91 -13.20 -4.45
N VAL A 146 -3.70 -12.29 -5.41
CA VAL A 146 -4.78 -11.63 -6.17
C VAL A 146 -4.42 -11.55 -7.66
N PRO A 147 -5.42 -11.62 -8.55
CA PRO A 147 -5.19 -11.39 -9.98
C PRO A 147 -4.79 -9.94 -10.25
N MET A 148 -4.00 -9.74 -11.30
CA MET A 148 -3.67 -8.42 -11.83
C MET A 148 -3.82 -8.38 -13.35
N ALA A 149 -4.68 -7.50 -13.83
CA ALA A 149 -4.94 -7.28 -15.25
C ALA A 149 -3.94 -6.29 -15.88
N PRO A 150 -3.76 -6.34 -17.21
CA PRO A 150 -3.09 -5.28 -17.96
C PRO A 150 -3.81 -3.94 -17.76
N ARG A 151 -3.04 -2.85 -17.67
CA ARG A 151 -3.59 -1.50 -17.58
C ARG A 151 -4.43 -1.18 -18.81
N ARG A 152 -5.68 -0.74 -18.61
CA ARG A 152 -6.61 -0.40 -19.70
C ARG A 152 -6.57 1.07 -20.10
N ALA A 153 -6.23 1.97 -19.17
CA ALA A 153 -6.20 3.40 -19.39
C ALA A 153 -5.18 4.09 -18.47
N GLY A 154 -4.76 5.30 -18.85
CA GLY A 154 -3.79 6.11 -18.10
C GLY A 154 -2.33 5.78 -18.42
N GLU A 155 -1.46 6.74 -18.19
CA GLU A 155 -0.02 6.58 -18.39
C GLU A 155 0.68 6.07 -17.13
N ALA A 156 1.70 5.25 -17.32
CA ALA A 156 2.58 4.87 -16.23
C ALA A 156 3.51 6.01 -15.84
N THR A 157 3.93 6.03 -14.57
CA THR A 157 4.98 6.94 -14.12
C THR A 157 6.23 6.74 -14.98
N PRO A 158 6.81 7.81 -15.54
CA PRO A 158 8.00 7.70 -16.39
C PRO A 158 9.16 7.01 -15.66
N PRO A 159 9.97 6.16 -16.34
CA PRO A 159 11.03 5.38 -15.71
C PRO A 159 12.04 6.20 -14.89
N LEU A 160 12.42 7.39 -15.39
CA LEU A 160 13.35 8.29 -14.68
C LEU A 160 12.77 8.79 -13.35
N ARG A 161 11.49 9.17 -13.35
CA ARG A 161 10.80 9.60 -12.11
C ARG A 161 10.66 8.43 -11.15
N ALA A 162 10.25 7.26 -11.65
CA ALA A 162 10.17 6.05 -10.83
C ALA A 162 11.52 5.68 -10.20
N GLY A 163 12.62 5.78 -10.96
CA GLY A 163 13.97 5.56 -10.47
C GLY A 163 14.42 6.57 -9.41
N ALA A 164 14.13 7.86 -9.61
CA ALA A 164 14.44 8.91 -8.63
C ALA A 164 13.67 8.71 -7.31
N HIS A 165 12.39 8.33 -7.38
CA HIS A 165 11.62 8.02 -6.18
C HIS A 165 12.12 6.76 -5.47
N LEU A 166 12.49 5.71 -6.23
CA LEU A 166 13.10 4.51 -5.65
C LEU A 166 14.41 4.82 -4.93
N ALA A 167 15.27 5.66 -5.53
CA ALA A 167 16.52 6.09 -4.91
C ALA A 167 16.26 6.87 -3.61
N ARG A 168 15.28 7.79 -3.62
CA ARG A 168 14.88 8.55 -2.42
C ARG A 168 14.36 7.61 -1.32
N LEU A 169 13.50 6.64 -1.66
CA LEU A 169 13.03 5.64 -0.71
C LEU A 169 14.20 4.80 -0.17
N PHE A 170 15.12 4.37 -1.02
CA PHE A 170 16.28 3.60 -0.59
C PHE A 170 17.13 4.39 0.42
N VAL A 171 17.41 5.66 0.16
CA VAL A 171 18.10 6.55 1.10
C VAL A 171 17.31 6.66 2.41
N ALA A 172 15.99 6.88 2.36
CA ALA A 172 15.16 6.96 3.55
C ALA A 172 15.16 5.66 4.37
N LEU A 173 15.12 4.51 3.72
CA LEU A 173 15.14 3.19 4.38
C LEU A 173 16.51 2.86 4.98
N VAL A 174 17.61 3.27 4.35
CA VAL A 174 18.97 3.01 4.84
C VAL A 174 19.37 4.02 5.92
N ALA A 175 19.09 5.30 5.72
CA ALA A 175 19.43 6.37 6.66
C ALA A 175 18.45 6.50 7.83
N GLY A 176 17.19 6.08 7.64
CA GLY A 176 16.14 6.13 8.66
C GLY A 176 16.40 5.15 9.80
N LYS A 177 16.54 5.68 11.02
CA LYS A 177 16.60 4.87 12.23
C LYS A 177 15.25 4.16 12.44
N PRO A 178 15.22 2.87 12.82
CA PRO A 178 13.97 2.15 13.11
C PRO A 178 13.05 2.89 14.09
N THR A 179 13.65 3.65 14.99
CA THR A 179 13.00 4.36 16.10
C THR A 179 12.27 5.65 15.71
N GLU A 180 12.54 6.24 14.54
CA GLU A 180 11.87 7.47 14.08
C GLU A 180 10.55 7.21 13.35
N MET A 181 10.40 6.04 12.71
CA MET A 181 9.14 5.66 12.03
C MET A 181 8.03 5.26 13.01
N ALA A 182 8.37 5.03 14.29
CA ALA A 182 7.47 4.57 15.34
C ALA A 182 6.98 5.69 16.29
N ARG A 183 7.62 6.87 16.29
CA ARG A 183 7.35 7.98 17.22
C ARG A 183 6.43 9.02 16.65
#